data_AF-A0A2E6QQV0-F1
#
_entry.id   AF-A0A2E6QQV0-F1
#
_cell.length_a   1.000
_cell.length_b   1.000
_cell.length_c   1.000
_cell.angle_alpha   90.00
_cell.angle_beta   90.00
_cell.angle_gamma   90.00
#
_symmetry.space_group_name_H-M   'P 1'
#
loop_
_entity.id
_entity.type
_entity.pdbx_description
1 polymer ?
#
loop_
_entity_poly.entity_id
_entity_poly.type
_entity_poly.pdbx_seq_one_letter_code
_entity_poly.pdbx_strand_id
1 'polypeptide(L)' 'MKKIKLAIDWTPNINHIGFFVSLEKNFYGESGIDIQIINPFDDNYSITPAKKIELNIAEFALCPTE' A
#
# COMPACT_ATOMS: atom_id res chain seq x y z
N MET A 1 8.02 -0.89 16.53
CA MET A 1 7.43 -1.25 15.22
C MET A 1 7.64 -0.10 14.26
N LYS A 2 8.02 -0.38 13.01
CA LYS A 2 8.21 0.63 11.97
C LYS A 2 6.88 0.84 11.23
N LYS A 3 6.37 2.06 11.20
CA LYS A 3 5.20 2.41 10.40
C LYS A 3 5.57 2.45 8.93
N ILE A 4 4.80 1.76 8.10
CA ILE A 4 4.98 1.73 6.65
C ILE A 4 3.62 1.87 5.98
N LYS A 5 3.51 2.84 5.09
CA LYS A 5 2.37 3.06 4.21
C LYS A 5 2.67 2.53 2.82
N LEU A 6 1.82 1.63 2.34
CA LEU A 6 1.86 1.06 1.00
C LEU A 6 0.68 1.59 0.18
N ALA A 7 0.93 2.39 -0.84
CA ALA A 7 -0.08 2.76 -1.83
C ALA A 7 -0.21 1.67 -2.90
N ILE A 8 -1.42 1.18 -3.14
CA ILE A 8 -1.70 0.29 -4.27
C ILE A 8 -2.14 1.09 -5.49
N ASP A 9 -1.87 0.57 -6.68
CA ASP A 9 -2.11 1.21 -7.98
C ASP A 9 -3.57 1.20 -8.42
N TRP A 10 -4.32 0.20 -7.99
CA TRP A 10 -5.68 0.00 -8.47
C TRP A 10 -6.64 -0.46 -7.37
N THR A 11 -7.92 -0.56 -7.73
CA THR A 11 -8.93 -1.28 -6.94
C THR A 11 -8.35 -2.62 -6.44
N PRO A 12 -8.45 -2.92 -5.13
CA PRO A 12 -8.09 -4.22 -4.58
C PRO A 12 -8.59 -5.38 -5.45
N ASN A 13 -7.65 -6.21 -5.92
CA ASN A 13 -7.92 -7.37 -6.76
C ASN A 13 -6.92 -8.48 -6.43
N ILE A 14 -6.98 -9.60 -7.15
CA ILE A 14 -6.18 -10.79 -6.85
C ILE A 14 -4.66 -10.53 -6.84
N ASN A 15 -4.16 -9.58 -7.62
CA ASN A 15 -2.73 -9.22 -7.63
C ASN A 15 -2.27 -8.66 -6.29
N HIS A 16 -3.17 -8.08 -5.49
CA HIS A 16 -2.87 -7.50 -4.19
C HIS A 16 -3.01 -8.49 -3.02
N ILE A 17 -3.50 -9.71 -3.26
CA ILE A 17 -3.90 -10.65 -2.20
C ILE A 17 -2.77 -10.94 -1.20
N GLY A 18 -1.52 -10.98 -1.66
CA GLY A 18 -0.36 -11.22 -0.81
C GLY A 18 -0.22 -10.20 0.33
N PHE A 19 -0.50 -8.92 0.05
CA PHE A 19 -0.44 -7.86 1.06
C PHE A 19 -1.55 -8.00 2.10
N PHE A 20 -2.78 -8.27 1.67
CA PHE A 20 -3.93 -8.42 2.57
C PHE A 20 -3.84 -9.70 3.40
N VAL A 21 -3.45 -10.83 2.81
CA VAL A 21 -3.26 -12.08 3.57
C VAL A 21 -2.14 -11.94 4.59
N SER A 22 -1.04 -11.26 4.23
CA SER A 22 0.07 -11.01 5.17
C SER A 22 -0.34 -10.08 6.32
N LEU A 23 -1.22 -9.11 6.06
CA LEU A 23 -1.83 -8.27 7.09
C LEU A 23 -2.72 -9.10 8.02
N GLU A 24 -3.67 -9.86 7.49
CA GLU A 24 -4.59 -10.71 8.27
C GLU A 24 -3.87 -11.81 9.07
N LYS A 25 -2.78 -12.36 8.52
CA LYS A 25 -1.94 -13.35 9.20
C LYS A 25 -0.90 -12.75 10.16
N ASN A 26 -0.89 -11.44 10.34
CA ASN A 26 0.05 -10.72 11.22
C ASN A 26 1.54 -10.86 10.84
N PHE A 27 1.88 -11.22 9.61
CA PHE A 27 3.28 -11.38 9.17
C PHE A 27 4.08 -10.08 9.23
N TYR A 28 3.42 -8.93 8.97
CA TYR A 28 4.05 -7.62 9.15
C TYR A 28 4.35 -7.35 10.62
N GLY A 29 3.41 -7.65 11.52
CA GLY A 29 3.59 -7.47 12.96
C GLY A 29 4.73 -8.33 13.51
N GLU A 30 4.82 -9.60 13.10
CA GLU A 30 5.92 -10.51 13.41
C GLU A 30 7.28 -9.98 12.91
N SER A 31 7.27 -9.26 11.79
CA SER A 31 8.45 -8.58 11.23
C SER A 31 8.73 -7.20 11.85
N GLY A 32 7.95 -6.80 12.86
CA GLY A 32 8.08 -5.49 13.51
C GLY A 32 7.59 -4.32 12.67
N ILE A 33 6.73 -4.56 11.67
CA ILE A 33 6.15 -3.56 10.76
C ILE A 33 4.68 -3.32 11.14
N ASP A 34 4.34 -2.04 11.28
CA ASP A 34 2.95 -1.55 11.37
C ASP A 34 2.55 -1.05 9.98
N ILE A 35 1.90 -1.93 9.20
CA ILE A 35 1.57 -1.65 7.80
C ILE A 35 0.22 -0.94 7.69
N GLN A 36 0.15 0.08 6.85
CA GLN A 36 -1.08 0.72 6.40
C GLN A 36 -1.17 0.63 4.87
N ILE A 37 -2.20 -0.03 4.36
CA ILE A 37 -2.45 -0.07 2.91
C ILE A 37 -3.35 1.12 2.56
N ILE A 38 -2.89 1.98 1.65
CA ILE A 38 -3.64 3.14 1.13
C ILE A 38 -4.39 2.70 -0.12
N ASN A 39 -5.71 2.83 -0.11
CA ASN A 39 -6.55 2.47 -1.23
C ASN A 39 -6.72 3.69 -2.16
N PRO A 40 -6.56 3.55 -3.49
CA PRO A 40 -6.82 4.65 -4.42
C PRO A 40 -8.27 5.14 -4.40
N PHE A 41 -9.23 4.38 -3.88
CA PHE A 41 -10.59 4.89 -3.65
C PHE A 41 -10.66 5.98 -2.58
N ASP A 42 -9.73 6.02 -1.63
CA ASP A 42 -9.74 6.97 -0.50
C ASP A 42 -9.64 8.43 -0.98
N ASP A 43 -9.03 8.65 -2.13
CA ASP A 43 -8.90 9.96 -2.79
C ASP A 43 -9.51 9.99 -4.19
N ASN A 44 -10.38 9.03 -4.52
CA ASN A 44 -11.03 8.90 -5.82
C ASN A 44 -10.06 8.92 -7.01
N TYR A 45 -8.93 8.20 -6.90
CA TYR A 45 -7.89 8.10 -7.93
C TYR A 45 -7.25 9.45 -8.33
N SER A 46 -7.38 10.47 -7.48
CA SER A 46 -6.90 11.82 -7.81
C SER A 46 -5.37 11.95 -7.78
N ILE A 47 -4.68 11.10 -7.01
CA ILE A 47 -3.22 11.11 -6.86
C ILE A 47 -2.68 9.74 -7.25
N THR A 48 -1.75 9.71 -8.21
CA THR A 48 -1.11 8.46 -8.63
C THR A 48 -0.22 7.89 -7.52
N PRO A 49 0.00 6.57 -7.45
CA PRO A 49 0.85 5.96 -6.42
C PRO A 49 2.27 6.54 -6.38
N ALA A 50 2.89 6.77 -7.54
CA ALA A 50 4.20 7.42 -7.64
C ALA A 50 4.18 8.85 -7.06
N LYS A 51 3.12 9.62 -7.34
CA LYS A 51 2.95 10.97 -6.77
C LYS A 51 2.74 10.92 -5.25
N LYS A 52 2.12 9.87 -4.70
CA LYS A 52 2.02 9.67 -3.24
C LYS A 52 3.39 9.48 -2.59
N ILE A 53 4.35 8.84 -3.26
CA ILE A 53 5.75 8.77 -2.79
C ILE A 53 6.40 10.16 -2.83
N GLU A 54 6.29 10.85 -3.97
CA GLU A 54 6.88 12.19 -4.16
C GLU A 54 6.39 13.19 -3.10
N LEU A 55 5.11 13.11 -2.74
CA LEU A 55 4.48 13.98 -1.74
C LEU A 55 4.69 13.51 -0.28
N ASN A 56 5.49 12.46 -0.04
CA ASN A 56 5.70 11.83 1.28
C ASN A 56 4.38 11.38 1.95
N ILE A 57 3.39 10.97 1.15
CA ILE A 57 2.12 10.40 1.64
C ILE A 57 2.29 8.91 1.94
N ALA A 58 3.13 8.21 1.18
CA ALA A 58 3.43 6.79 1.31
C ALA A 58 4.95 6.53 1.24
N GLU A 59 5.39 5.42 1.85
CA GLU A 59 6.79 4.97 1.78
C GLU A 59 7.04 4.00 0.62
N PHE A 60 6.04 3.20 0.26
CA PHE A 60 6.07 2.29 -0.88
C PHE A 60 4.81 2.43 -1.71
N ALA A 61 4.95 2.17 -3.01
CA ALA A 61 3.86 2.23 -3.95
C ALA A 61 3.99 1.09 -4.96
N LEU A 62 2.88 0.43 -5.26
CA LEU A 62 2.75 -0.33 -6.49
C LEU A 62 2.46 0.66 -7.61
N CYS A 63 3.22 0.56 -8.70
CA CYS A 63 3.05 1.40 -9.87
C CYS A 63 2.96 0.49 -11.10
N PRO A 64 2.10 0.83 -12.08
CA PRO A 64 2.17 0.23 -13.41
C PRO A 64 3.59 0.34 -13.98
N THR A 65 3.99 -0.64 -14.79
CA THR A 65 5.30 -0.62 -15.45
C THR A 65 5.28 0.23 -16.73
N GLU A 66 4.11 0.56 -17.23
CA GLU A 66 3.87 1.37 -18.45
C GLU A 66 3.92 2.88 -18.22
#